data_AF-A0A3D1PCK7-F1
#
_entry.id   AF-A0A3D1PCK7-F1
#
_cell.length_a   1.000
_cell.length_b   1.000
_cell.length_c   1.000
_cell.angle_alpha   90.00
_cell.angle_beta   90.00
_cell.angle_gamma   90.00
#
_symmetry.space_group_name_H-M   'P 1'
#
loop_
_entity.id
_entity.type
_entity.pdbx_description
1 polymer ?
#
loop_
_entity_poly.entity_id
_entity_poly.type
_entity_poly.pdbx_seq_one_letter_code
_entity_poly.pdbx_strand_id
1 'polypeptide(L)'
;MVIISTPCANKYSLEWCQNRLTGGLQPSFDGYGRFSTDEPAHLRRLNDDHLKSLFSQTGIDIYKIYHRAHLFETIVRKGRTFRLLPFACVWFGMLDWHLFKHFPNGSTMIALGKKG
;
A
#
# COMPACT_ATOMS: atom_id res chain seq x y z
N MET A 1 -2.33 -21.79 3.00
CA MET A 1 -2.30 -20.52 2.27
C MET A 1 -2.22 -19.41 3.29
N VAL A 2 -1.21 -18.55 3.22
CA VAL A 2 -1.04 -17.42 4.14
C VAL A 2 -1.27 -16.14 3.34
N ILE A 3 -2.18 -15.29 3.81
CA ILE A 3 -2.43 -13.95 3.24
C ILE A 3 -1.73 -12.94 4.13
N ILE A 4 -0.82 -12.17 3.55
CA ILE A 4 -0.06 -11.14 4.25
C ILE A 4 -0.38 -9.79 3.61
N SER A 5 -0.92 -8.86 4.40
CA SER A 5 -1.05 -7.46 3.98
C SER A 5 0.04 -6.64 4.65
N THR A 6 0.89 -5.99 3.86
CA THR A 6 1.88 -5.05 4.39
C THR A 6 1.71 -3.67 3.78
N PRO A 7 1.98 -2.60 4.56
CA PRO A 7 2.12 -1.28 4.00
C PRO A 7 3.43 -1.20 3.21
N CYS A 8 3.32 -1.02 1.90
CA CYS A 8 4.47 -1.09 1.03
C CYS A 8 5.16 0.27 0.86
N ALA A 9 6.49 0.21 0.73
CA ALA A 9 7.40 1.35 0.62
C ALA A 9 7.47 1.93 -0.80
N ASN A 10 6.34 2.02 -1.47
CA ASN A 10 6.33 2.36 -2.88
C ASN A 10 6.53 3.86 -3.09
N LYS A 11 7.76 4.24 -3.42
CA LYS A 11 8.13 5.65 -3.61
C LYS A 11 7.46 6.32 -4.82
N TYR A 12 6.91 5.51 -5.72
CA TYR A 12 6.25 5.96 -6.94
C TYR A 12 4.72 5.95 -6.83
N SER A 13 4.16 5.55 -5.68
CA SER A 13 2.72 5.68 -5.45
C SER A 13 2.34 7.15 -5.29
N LEU A 14 1.11 7.48 -5.66
CA LEU A 14 0.61 8.85 -5.56
C LEU A 14 0.58 9.36 -4.14
N GLU A 15 0.28 8.51 -3.18
CA GLU A 15 0.29 8.78 -1.76
C GLU A 15 1.71 9.15 -1.29
N TRP A 16 2.72 8.49 -1.85
CA TRP A 16 4.12 8.82 -1.59
C TRP A 16 4.52 10.15 -2.23
N CYS A 17 4.13 10.38 -3.49
CA CYS A 17 4.33 11.67 -4.15
C CYS A 17 3.64 12.82 -3.39
N GLN A 18 2.40 12.63 -2.97
CA GLN A 18 1.65 13.63 -2.22
C GLN A 18 2.28 13.91 -0.87
N ASN A 19 2.59 12.88 -0.08
CA ASN A 19 3.25 13.08 1.22
C ASN A 19 4.63 13.70 1.09
N ARG A 20 5.37 13.40 0.01
CA ARG A 20 6.62 14.07 -0.29
C ARG A 20 6.42 15.56 -0.59
N LEU A 21 5.40 15.91 -1.40
CA LEU A 21 5.09 17.30 -1.74
C LEU A 21 4.54 18.11 -0.55
N THR A 22 3.79 17.47 0.34
CA THR A 22 3.18 18.13 1.51
C THR A 22 4.05 18.06 2.78
N GLY A 23 5.27 17.53 2.69
CA GLY A 23 6.14 17.34 3.86
C GLY A 23 5.62 16.32 4.88
N GLY A 24 4.69 15.46 4.49
CA GLY A 24 4.10 14.41 5.32
C GLY A 24 4.95 13.14 5.43
N LEU A 25 6.04 13.03 4.68
CA LEU A 25 6.96 11.89 4.79
C LEU A 25 7.85 12.04 6.03
N GLN A 26 7.72 11.11 6.97
CA GLN A 26 8.58 11.05 8.14
C GLN A 26 9.60 9.92 7.98
N PRO A 27 10.89 10.24 7.84
CA PRO A 27 11.93 9.23 7.73
C PRO A 27 12.12 8.49 9.05
N SER A 28 12.49 7.22 8.97
CA SER A 28 12.86 6.37 10.08
C SER A 28 14.36 6.05 10.02
N PHE A 29 14.96 5.74 11.17
CA PHE A 29 16.41 5.48 11.31
C PHE A 29 16.91 4.28 10.49
N ASP A 30 16.02 3.37 10.11
CA ASP A 30 16.26 2.17 9.31
C ASP A 30 16.16 2.42 7.79
N GLY A 31 16.08 3.68 7.35
CA GLY A 31 16.02 4.05 5.93
C GLY A 31 14.63 3.92 5.30
N TYR A 32 13.63 3.53 6.10
CA TYR A 32 12.22 3.49 5.73
C TYR A 32 11.50 4.79 6.13
N GLY A 33 10.20 4.87 5.86
CA GLY A 33 9.42 6.05 6.26
C GLY A 33 7.99 5.70 6.61
N ARG A 34 7.30 6.66 7.23
CA ARG A 34 5.86 6.65 7.44
C ARG A 34 5.24 7.92 6.88
N PHE A 35 3.97 7.88 6.53
CA PHE A 35 3.25 9.13 6.31
C PHE A 35 2.78 9.69 7.66
N SER A 36 2.71 11.01 7.77
CA SER A 36 2.27 11.71 8.98
C SER A 36 0.82 11.37 9.36
N THR A 37 0.03 10.91 8.39
CA THR A 37 -1.35 10.45 8.56
C THR A 37 -1.48 8.97 8.90
N ASP A 38 -0.41 8.20 8.78
CA ASP A 38 -0.43 6.77 9.12
C ASP A 38 -0.39 6.61 10.65
N GLU A 39 -0.97 5.51 11.16
CA GLU A 39 -0.89 5.19 12.59
C GLU A 39 0.59 5.04 13.05
N PRO A 40 0.94 5.34 14.30
CA PRO A 40 2.34 5.30 14.76
C PRO A 40 3.04 3.95 14.57
N ALA A 41 2.29 2.84 14.60
CA ALA A 41 2.81 1.49 14.36
C ALA A 41 2.98 1.13 12.87
N HIS A 42 2.48 1.97 11.97
CA HIS A 42 2.44 1.71 10.55
C HIS A 42 3.73 2.21 9.87
N LEU A 43 4.55 1.28 9.42
CA LEU A 43 5.85 1.56 8.81
C LEU A 43 5.91 1.01 7.38
N ARG A 44 6.15 1.89 6.41
CA ARG A 44 6.24 1.51 4.99
C ARG A 44 7.65 1.02 4.69
N ARG A 45 7.90 -0.27 4.93
CA ARG A 45 9.25 -0.88 4.90
C ARG A 45 9.54 -1.77 3.70
N LEU A 46 8.58 -2.59 3.28
CA LEU A 46 8.90 -3.72 2.40
C LEU A 46 8.55 -3.42 0.94
N ASN A 47 9.50 -3.69 0.04
CA ASN A 47 9.25 -3.90 -1.38
C ASN A 47 9.04 -5.41 -1.62
N ASP A 48 8.67 -5.78 -2.84
CA ASP A 48 8.35 -7.16 -3.21
C ASP A 48 9.50 -8.13 -2.88
N ASP A 49 10.74 -7.73 -3.16
CA ASP A 49 11.93 -8.58 -2.97
C ASP A 49 12.29 -8.75 -1.49
N HIS A 50 12.24 -7.68 -0.70
CA HIS A 50 12.43 -7.74 0.74
C HIS A 50 11.35 -8.60 1.40
N LEU A 51 10.10 -8.49 0.94
CA LEU A 51 9.01 -9.32 1.44
C LEU A 51 9.28 -10.80 1.12
N LYS A 52 9.59 -11.14 -0.12
CA LYS A 52 9.94 -12.51 -0.52
C LYS A 52 11.10 -13.06 0.31
N SER A 53 12.18 -12.29 0.47
CA SER A 53 13.34 -12.69 1.26
C SER A 53 13.04 -12.89 2.74
N LEU A 54 12.20 -12.04 3.34
CA LEU A 54 11.82 -12.16 4.75
C LEU A 54 10.99 -13.43 4.99
N PHE A 55 10.03 -13.70 4.09
CA PHE A 55 9.14 -14.85 4.23
C PHE A 55 9.80 -16.17 3.86
N SER A 56 10.75 -16.18 2.90
CA SER A 56 11.53 -17.37 2.58
C SER A 56 12.36 -17.85 3.77
N GLN A 57 12.89 -16.93 4.59
CA GLN A 57 13.60 -17.27 5.85
C GLN A 57 12.71 -18.00 6.85
N THR A 58 11.39 -17.82 6.78
CA THR A 58 10.40 -18.49 7.65
C THR A 58 9.80 -19.76 7.03
N GLY A 59 10.29 -20.18 5.86
CA GLY A 59 9.75 -21.34 5.13
C GLY A 59 8.42 -21.05 4.40
N ILE A 60 8.10 -19.78 4.15
CA ILE A 60 6.93 -19.37 3.36
C ILE A 60 7.42 -18.89 1.99
N ASP A 61 6.99 -19.58 0.93
CA ASP A 61 7.25 -19.17 -0.44
C ASP A 61 6.12 -18.29 -0.96
N ILE A 62 6.45 -17.04 -1.32
CA ILE A 62 5.50 -16.07 -1.88
C ILE A 62 5.45 -16.24 -3.39
N TYR A 63 4.38 -16.86 -3.88
CA TYR A 63 4.20 -17.12 -5.30
C TYR A 63 3.40 -16.02 -6.01
N LYS A 64 2.70 -15.14 -5.26
CA LYS A 64 1.93 -14.05 -5.86
C LYS A 64 1.86 -12.82 -4.97
N ILE A 65 2.03 -11.65 -5.58
CA ILE A 65 1.89 -10.35 -4.93
C ILE A 65 0.93 -9.52 -5.77
N TYR A 66 0.01 -8.84 -5.08
CA TYR A 66 -0.90 -7.85 -5.66
C TYR A 66 -0.69 -6.51 -4.96
N HIS A 67 -0.89 -5.42 -5.69
CA HIS A 67 -0.70 -4.07 -5.17
C HIS A 67 -2.01 -3.27 -5.28
N ARG A 68 -2.48 -2.68 -4.19
CA ARG A 68 -3.62 -1.75 -4.23
C ARG A 68 -3.09 -0.32 -4.37
N ALA A 69 -3.56 0.42 -5.37
CA ALA A 69 -3.41 1.87 -5.40
C ALA A 69 -4.62 2.54 -4.74
N HIS A 70 -4.49 3.77 -4.26
CA HIS A 70 -5.61 4.60 -3.83
C HIS A 70 -5.73 5.85 -4.71
N LEU A 71 -5.59 5.75 -6.04
CA LEU A 71 -5.63 6.91 -6.94
C LEU A 71 -6.99 7.63 -6.84
N PHE A 72 -8.08 6.92 -7.10
CA PHE A 72 -9.43 7.48 -7.02
C PHE A 72 -9.82 7.76 -5.57
N GLU A 73 -9.52 6.86 -4.62
CA GLU A 73 -9.77 7.11 -3.20
C GLU A 73 -9.09 8.39 -2.68
N THR A 74 -7.87 8.68 -3.12
CA THR A 74 -7.10 9.88 -2.73
C THR A 74 -7.62 11.15 -3.39
N ILE A 75 -7.97 11.09 -4.69
CA ILE A 75 -8.54 12.23 -5.41
C ILE A 75 -9.90 12.60 -4.82
N VAL A 76 -10.75 11.61 -4.58
CA VAL A 76 -12.12 11.85 -4.15
C VAL A 76 -12.15 12.25 -2.65
N ARG A 77 -11.24 11.77 -1.78
CA ARG A 77 -11.16 12.22 -0.35
C ARG A 77 -10.93 13.73 -0.20
N LYS A 78 -10.34 14.40 -1.21
CA LYS A 78 -10.14 15.86 -1.21
C LYS A 78 -11.39 16.64 -1.64
N GLY A 79 -12.41 15.97 -2.18
CA GLY A 79 -13.72 16.56 -2.42
C GLY A 79 -14.58 16.56 -1.16
N ARG A 80 -15.14 17.72 -0.79
CA ARG A 80 -16.10 17.89 0.34
C ARG A 80 -17.35 16.99 0.27
N THR A 81 -17.55 16.26 -0.81
CA THR A 81 -18.75 15.49 -1.16
C THR A 81 -18.90 14.16 -0.40
N PHE A 82 -17.90 13.75 0.37
CA PHE A 82 -17.80 12.41 0.96
C PHE A 82 -18.73 12.11 2.15
N ARG A 83 -19.38 13.12 2.75
CA ARG A 83 -20.32 12.87 3.84
C ARG A 83 -21.63 12.22 3.38
N LEU A 84 -21.90 12.16 2.07
CA LEU A 84 -23.23 11.83 1.53
C LEU A 84 -23.31 10.52 0.75
N LEU A 85 -22.21 9.89 0.33
CA LEU A 85 -22.26 8.78 -0.64
C LEU A 85 -21.24 7.65 -0.36
N PRO A 86 -21.44 6.85 0.71
CA PRO A 86 -20.54 5.75 1.06
C PRO A 86 -20.42 4.66 -0.02
N PHE A 87 -21.45 4.46 -0.86
CA PHE A 87 -21.43 3.47 -1.93
C PHE A 87 -20.46 3.83 -3.06
N ALA A 88 -20.36 5.10 -3.44
CA ALA A 88 -19.45 5.54 -4.50
C ALA A 88 -17.98 5.28 -4.12
N CYS A 89 -17.66 5.40 -2.84
CA CYS A 89 -16.32 5.14 -2.30
C CYS A 89 -15.88 3.69 -2.48
N VAL A 90 -16.81 2.75 -2.24
CA VAL A 90 -16.54 1.32 -2.46
C VAL A 90 -16.28 1.05 -3.94
N TRP A 91 -17.07 1.63 -4.84
CA TRP A 91 -16.87 1.50 -6.27
C TRP A 91 -15.53 2.07 -6.75
N PHE A 92 -15.15 3.25 -6.27
CA PHE A 92 -13.85 3.84 -6.59
C PHE A 92 -12.69 3.01 -6.04
N GLY A 93 -12.81 2.49 -4.83
CA GLY A 93 -11.81 1.58 -4.25
C GLY A 93 -11.68 0.26 -5.02
N MET A 94 -12.79 -0.29 -5.51
CA MET A 94 -12.76 -1.47 -6.38
C MET A 94 -12.17 -1.17 -7.75
N LEU A 95 -12.45 0.01 -8.32
CA LEU A 95 -11.88 0.45 -9.60
C LEU A 95 -10.36 0.65 -9.50
N ASP A 96 -9.91 1.32 -8.43
CA ASP A 96 -8.51 1.45 -8.06
C ASP A 96 -7.83 0.08 -7.99
N TRP A 97 -8.44 -0.86 -7.26
CA TRP A 97 -7.94 -2.22 -7.17
C TRP A 97 -7.88 -2.91 -8.54
N HIS A 98 -8.94 -2.84 -9.33
CA HIS A 98 -9.02 -3.58 -10.59
C HIS A 98 -7.99 -3.11 -11.62
N LEU A 99 -7.77 -1.79 -11.69
CA LEU A 99 -6.84 -1.17 -12.63
C LEU A 99 -5.38 -1.32 -12.20
N PHE A 100 -5.10 -1.25 -10.89
CA PHE A 100 -3.73 -1.16 -10.39
C PHE A 100 -3.21 -2.41 -9.65
N LYS A 101 -4.03 -3.46 -9.47
CA LYS A 101 -3.64 -4.74 -8.80
C LYS A 101 -2.36 -5.40 -9.32
N HIS A 102 -1.97 -5.12 -10.56
CA HIS A 102 -0.79 -5.68 -11.21
C HIS A 102 0.32 -4.66 -11.44
N PHE A 103 0.09 -3.39 -11.10
CA PHE A 103 1.11 -2.37 -11.24
C PHE A 103 1.98 -2.34 -9.98
N PRO A 104 3.31 -2.28 -10.11
CA PRO A 104 4.22 -2.17 -8.99
C PRO A 104 4.16 -0.78 -8.34
N ASN A 105 3.13 0.04 -8.62
CA ASN A 105 2.92 1.42 -8.14
C ASN A 105 1.86 1.53 -7.02
N GLY A 106 1.28 0.41 -6.56
CA GLY A 106 0.32 0.42 -5.46
C GLY A 106 0.95 0.73 -4.10
N SER A 107 0.16 1.36 -3.23
CA SER A 107 0.51 1.85 -1.90
C SER A 107 0.23 0.87 -0.77
N THR A 108 -0.49 -0.21 -1.05
CA THR A 108 -0.64 -1.38 -0.18
C THR A 108 -0.29 -2.66 -0.95
N MET A 109 0.30 -3.65 -0.28
CA MET A 109 0.66 -4.94 -0.87
C MET A 109 -0.11 -6.07 -0.20
N ILE A 110 -0.64 -6.99 -1.01
CA ILE A 110 -1.23 -8.26 -0.59
C ILE A 110 -0.41 -9.39 -1.19
N ALA A 111 0.28 -10.15 -0.34
CA ALA A 111 1.05 -11.31 -0.76
C ALA A 111 0.34 -12.62 -0.39
N LEU A 112 0.40 -13.57 -1.32
CA LEU A 112 -0.06 -14.93 -1.15
C LEU A 112 1.16 -15.84 -1.03
N GLY A 113 1.26 -16.50 0.13
CA GLY A 113 2.31 -17.44 0.45
C GLY A 113 1.80 -18.86 0.65
N LYS A 114 2.66 -19.83 0.36
CA LYS A 114 2.48 -21.24 0.75
C LYS A 114 3.63 -21.64 1.66
N LYS A 115 3.31 -22.32 2.76
CA LYS A 115 4.34 -22.93 3.61
C LYS A 115 4.93 -24.11 2.84
N GLY A 116 6.25 -24.10 2.69
CA GLY A 116 7.01 -25.24 2.16
C GLY A 116 6.95 -26.44 3.09
#